data_AF-A0A3N5H0P0-F1
#
_entry.id   AF-A0A3N5H0P0-F1
#
_cell.length_a   1.000
_cell.length_b   1.000
_cell.length_c   1.000
_cell.angle_alpha   90.00
_cell.angle_beta   90.00
_cell.angle_gamma   90.00
#
_symmetry.space_group_name_H-M   'P 1'
#
loop_
_entity.id
_entity.type
_entity.pdbx_description
1 polymer ?
#
loop_
_entity_poly.entity_id
_entity_poly.type
_entity_poly.pdbx_seq_one_letter_code
_entity_poly.pdbx_strand_id
1 'polypeptide(L)'
;MSNQSVETVTSGADRAKVVLAVAAVLAGLIGFYMLAQQPMIARVGAVLGGLLVGAGIALSSGPGQRFFAFAKDSWSEARRVVWPDRKETTQVTLIVFAFVVVMAIFLWLVDKSLEWALYDLVLGWRG
;
A
#
# COMPACT_ATOMS: atom_id res chain seq x y z
N MET A 1 39.02 4.55 -16.58
CA MET A 1 37.69 4.23 -16.03
C MET A 1 37.87 3.99 -14.54
N SER A 2 37.48 4.96 -13.71
CA SER A 2 37.55 4.86 -12.25
C SER A 2 36.58 3.78 -11.78
N ASN A 3 37.13 2.67 -11.33
CA ASN A 3 36.37 1.62 -10.65
C ASN A 3 35.96 2.20 -9.29
N GLN A 4 34.82 2.91 -9.24
CA GLN A 4 34.20 3.27 -7.98
C GLN A 4 33.73 1.95 -7.35
N SER A 5 34.58 1.37 -6.49
CA SER A 5 34.13 0.37 -5.53
C SER A 5 32.95 1.00 -4.80
N VAL A 6 31.75 0.50 -5.07
CA VAL A 6 30.53 0.91 -4.37
C VAL A 6 30.82 0.73 -2.90
N GLU A 7 31.08 1.84 -2.22
CA GLU A 7 31.31 1.87 -0.79
C GLU A 7 29.97 1.47 -0.19
N THR A 8 29.83 0.17 0.11
CA THR A 8 28.60 -0.34 0.69
C THR A 8 28.50 0.28 2.06
N VAL A 9 27.75 1.38 2.16
CA VAL A 9 27.41 2.15 3.37
C VAL A 9 26.70 1.31 4.45
N THR A 10 26.73 -0.01 4.33
CA THR A 10 26.22 -1.05 5.22
C THR A 10 27.40 -1.93 5.57
N SER A 11 27.84 -1.87 6.83
CA SER A 11 28.83 -2.83 7.35
C SER A 11 28.27 -4.26 7.30
N GLY A 12 29.12 -5.28 7.21
CA GLY A 12 28.69 -6.67 7.33
C GLY A 12 27.89 -6.93 8.63
N ALA A 13 28.21 -6.20 9.70
CA ALA A 13 27.49 -6.24 10.96
C ALA A 13 26.05 -5.69 10.85
N ASP A 14 25.80 -4.67 10.02
CA ASP A 14 24.44 -4.14 9.81
C ASP A 14 23.57 -5.13 9.06
N ARG A 15 24.13 -5.83 8.06
CA ARG A 15 23.43 -6.91 7.36
C ARG A 15 23.08 -8.04 8.30
N ALA A 16 24.00 -8.43 9.18
CA ALA A 16 23.76 -9.46 10.18
C ALA A 16 22.61 -9.06 11.13
N LYS A 17 22.58 -7.82 11.62
CA LYS A 17 21.47 -7.31 12.46
C LYS A 17 20.13 -7.37 11.72
N VAL A 18 20.08 -6.99 10.45
CA VAL A 18 18.84 -7.04 9.67
C VAL A 18 18.37 -8.48 9.48
N VAL A 19 19.27 -9.41 9.16
CA VAL A 19 18.93 -10.84 9.07
C VAL A 19 18.42 -11.37 10.41
N LEU A 20 19.05 -10.98 11.51
CA LEU A 20 18.63 -11.36 12.87
C LEU A 20 17.25 -10.79 13.22
N ALA A 21 16.96 -9.56 12.81
CA ALA A 21 15.64 -8.95 12.96
C ALA A 21 14.56 -9.74 12.21
N VAL A 22 14.82 -10.13 10.96
CA VAL A 22 13.90 -10.96 10.17
C VAL A 22 13.72 -12.33 10.83
N ALA A 23 14.80 -12.96 11.28
CA ALA A 23 14.75 -14.24 11.98
C ALA A 23 13.91 -14.16 13.28
N ALA A 24 14.01 -13.06 14.05
CA ALA A 24 13.22 -12.86 15.25
C ALA A 24 11.71 -12.75 14.95
N VAL A 25 11.33 -12.05 13.88
CA VAL A 25 9.92 -11.97 13.44
C VAL A 25 9.41 -13.33 12.99
N LEU A 26 10.21 -14.05 12.19
CA LEU A 26 9.87 -15.41 11.76
C LEU A 26 9.74 -16.37 12.94
N ALA A 27 10.61 -16.28 13.94
CA ALA A 27 10.51 -17.07 15.16
C ALA A 27 9.21 -16.77 15.93
N GLY A 28 8.76 -15.51 15.99
CA GLY A 28 7.46 -15.15 16.54
C GLY A 28 6.28 -15.78 15.77
N LEU A 29 6.35 -15.77 14.44
CA LEU A 29 5.36 -16.41 13.57
C LEU A 29 5.35 -17.95 13.73
N ILE A 30 6.52 -18.58 13.79
CA ILE A 30 6.66 -20.02 14.03
C ILE A 30 6.11 -20.35 15.42
N GLY A 31 6.40 -19.52 16.43
CA GLY A 31 5.84 -19.62 17.77
C GLY A 31 4.31 -19.60 17.77
N PHE A 32 3.67 -18.77 16.95
CA PHE A 32 2.21 -18.73 16.79
C PHE A 32 1.61 -20.05 16.29
N TYR A 33 2.31 -20.74 15.38
CA TYR A 33 1.90 -22.05 14.87
C TYR A 33 2.19 -23.18 15.86
N MET A 34 3.33 -23.15 16.56
CA MET A 34 3.65 -24.16 17.58
C MET A 34 2.72 -24.08 18.79
N LEU A 35 2.29 -22.87 19.18
CA LEU A 35 1.33 -22.64 20.27
C LEU A 35 -0.14 -22.78 19.81
N ALA A 36 -0.42 -23.50 18.71
CA ALA A 36 -1.78 -23.66 18.20
C ALA A 36 -2.78 -24.26 19.22
N GLN A 37 -2.31 -25.05 20.17
CA GLN A 37 -3.11 -25.68 21.23
C GLN A 37 -3.26 -24.80 22.50
N GLN A 38 -2.62 -23.63 22.56
CA GLN A 38 -2.64 -22.71 23.71
C GLN A 38 -3.70 -21.59 23.52
N PRO A 39 -4.13 -20.92 24.60
CA PRO A 39 -5.09 -19.81 24.51
C PRO A 39 -4.59 -18.68 23.60
N MET A 40 -5.53 -17.99 22.96
CA MET A 40 -5.25 -16.95 21.94
C MET A 40 -4.25 -15.89 22.41
N ILE A 41 -4.30 -15.51 23.69
CA ILE A 41 -3.40 -14.51 24.29
C ILE A 41 -1.93 -14.94 24.20
N ALA A 42 -1.63 -16.22 24.46
CA ALA A 42 -0.27 -16.73 24.39
C ALA A 42 0.28 -16.72 22.95
N ARG A 43 -0.57 -17.06 21.98
CA ARG A 43 -0.23 -17.04 20.54
C ARG A 43 0.05 -15.63 20.06
N VAL A 44 -0.83 -14.68 20.37
CA VAL A 44 -0.65 -13.26 20.04
C VAL A 44 0.58 -12.71 20.74
N GLY A 45 0.83 -13.08 22.00
CA GLY A 45 2.03 -12.70 22.74
C GLY A 45 3.33 -13.14 22.06
N ALA A 46 3.39 -14.36 21.50
CA ALA A 46 4.56 -14.83 20.76
C ALA A 46 4.86 -13.99 19.51
N VAL A 47 3.81 -13.63 18.74
CA VAL A 47 3.96 -12.77 17.56
C VAL A 47 4.38 -11.37 17.95
N LEU A 48 3.70 -10.77 18.94
CA LEU A 48 4.02 -9.43 19.41
C LEU A 48 5.44 -9.36 19.99
N GLY A 49 5.86 -10.37 20.75
CA GLY A 49 7.22 -10.47 21.27
C GLY A 49 8.26 -10.55 20.16
N GLY A 50 8.07 -11.45 19.19
CA GLY A 50 8.98 -11.55 18.02
C GLY A 50 9.04 -10.28 17.19
N LEU A 51 7.91 -9.58 17.05
CA LEU A 51 7.80 -8.32 16.31
C LEU A 51 8.48 -7.17 17.05
N LEU A 52 8.32 -7.08 18.38
CA LEU A 52 9.01 -6.08 19.21
C LEU A 52 10.52 -6.29 19.22
N VAL A 53 10.98 -7.53 19.39
CA VAL A 53 12.41 -7.87 19.35
C VAL A 53 12.99 -7.59 17.97
N GLY A 54 12.31 -8.02 16.90
CA GLY A 54 12.71 -7.75 15.52
C GLY A 54 12.78 -6.26 15.23
N ALA A 55 11.78 -5.48 15.65
CA ALA A 55 11.77 -4.03 15.50
C ALA A 55 12.92 -3.37 16.28
N GLY A 56 13.19 -3.80 17.51
CA GLY A 56 14.32 -3.28 18.31
C GLY A 56 15.66 -3.52 17.63
N ILE A 57 15.88 -4.72 17.08
CA ILE A 57 17.11 -5.06 16.35
C ILE A 57 17.20 -4.24 15.05
N ALA A 58 16.10 -4.13 14.30
CA ALA A 58 16.05 -3.36 13.06
C ALA A 58 16.35 -1.88 13.30
N LEU A 59 15.77 -1.26 14.32
CA LEU A 59 16.03 0.14 14.68
C LEU A 59 17.46 0.36 15.19
N SER A 60 18.13 -0.66 15.72
CA SER A 60 19.55 -0.60 16.11
C SER A 60 20.53 -0.81 14.94
N SER A 61 20.03 -1.14 13.75
CA SER A 61 20.83 -1.35 12.53
C SER A 61 20.99 -0.03 11.76
N GLY A 62 22.15 0.15 11.11
CA GLY A 62 22.40 1.34 10.27
C GLY A 62 21.29 1.65 9.27
N PRO A 63 20.78 0.66 8.49
CA PRO A 63 19.65 0.86 7.58
C PRO A 63 18.35 1.27 8.28
N GLY A 64 18.03 0.68 9.44
CA GLY A 64 16.80 0.99 10.17
C GLY A 64 16.78 2.40 10.76
N GLN A 65 17.92 2.90 11.26
CA GLN A 65 18.04 4.28 11.72
C GLN A 65 17.85 5.28 10.58
N ARG A 66 18.42 5.00 9.40
CA ARG A 66 18.25 5.84 8.20
C ARG A 66 16.80 5.85 7.73
N PHE A 67 16.13 4.70 7.73
CA PHE A 67 14.70 4.61 7.41
C PHE A 67 13.87 5.44 8.38
N PHE A 68 14.14 5.35 9.69
CA PHE A 68 13.40 6.13 10.70
C PHE A 68 13.62 7.64 10.54
N ALA A 69 14.85 8.07 10.27
CA ALA A 69 15.16 9.47 9.96
C ALA A 69 14.41 9.93 8.70
N PHE A 70 14.48 9.15 7.62
CA PHE A 70 13.77 9.44 6.37
C PHE A 70 12.24 9.51 6.56
N ALA A 71 11.66 8.62 7.35
CA ALA A 71 10.23 8.63 7.65
C ALA A 71 9.82 9.88 8.45
N LYS A 72 10.65 10.29 9.42
CA LYS A 72 10.45 11.53 10.17
C LYS A 72 10.53 12.76 9.28
N ASP A 73 11.52 12.81 8.38
CA ASP A 73 11.69 13.91 7.43
C ASP A 73 10.51 13.97 6.44
N SER A 74 10.11 12.81 5.89
CA SER A 74 8.95 12.68 5.00
C SER A 74 7.66 13.14 5.68
N TRP A 75 7.46 12.81 6.95
CA TRP A 75 6.31 13.25 7.72
C TRP A 75 6.34 14.76 7.99
N SER A 76 7.52 15.32 8.27
CA SER A 76 7.67 16.76 8.44
C SER A 76 7.36 17.53 7.15
N GLU A 77 7.71 16.96 6.00
CA GLU A 77 7.42 17.55 4.70
C GLU A 77 5.95 17.37 4.31
N ALA A 78 5.35 16.21 4.57
CA ALA A 78 3.93 15.95 4.37
C ALA A 78 3.03 16.92 5.18
N ARG A 79 3.52 17.41 6.34
CA ARG A 79 2.85 18.45 7.12
C ARG A 79 2.95 19.84 6.52
N ARG A 80 3.96 20.10 5.69
CA ARG A 80 4.15 21.38 4.98
C ARG A 80 3.33 21.43 3.69
N VAL A 81 2.92 20.27 3.18
CA VAL A 81 1.98 20.20 2.05
C VAL A 81 0.67 20.85 2.47
N VAL A 82 0.31 21.93 1.79
CA VAL A 82 -0.98 22.58 1.96
C VAL A 82 -2.03 21.65 1.38
N TRP A 83 -2.73 20.94 2.26
CA TRP A 83 -3.86 20.12 1.84
C TRP A 83 -5.02 21.02 1.42
N PRO A 84 -5.65 20.73 0.26
CA PRO A 84 -6.75 21.52 -0.24
C PRO A 84 -7.89 21.57 0.78
N ASP A 85 -8.60 22.69 0.84
CA ASP A 85 -9.74 22.82 1.73
C ASP A 85 -10.82 21.77 1.39
N ARG A 86 -11.64 21.41 2.39
CA ARG A 86 -12.74 20.46 2.17
C ARG A 86 -13.68 20.92 1.07
N LYS A 87 -13.87 22.24 0.91
CA LYS A 87 -14.69 22.83 -0.15
C LYS A 87 -14.09 22.59 -1.52
N GLU A 88 -12.79 22.82 -1.70
CA GLU A 88 -12.08 22.59 -2.97
C GLU A 88 -12.11 21.11 -3.36
N THR A 89 -11.80 20.22 -2.41
CA THR A 89 -11.84 18.77 -2.63
C THR A 89 -13.22 18.28 -3.05
N THR A 90 -14.27 18.78 -2.38
CA THR A 90 -15.66 18.42 -2.68
C THR A 90 -16.08 18.97 -4.04
N GLN A 91 -15.68 20.20 -4.37
CA GLN A 91 -15.98 20.84 -5.64
C GLN A 91 -15.38 20.07 -6.82
N VAL A 92 -14.10 19.71 -6.74
CA VAL A 92 -13.44 18.91 -7.78
C VAL A 92 -14.10 17.54 -7.90
N THR A 93 -14.42 16.88 -6.78
CA THR A 93 -15.13 15.60 -6.77
C THR A 93 -16.49 15.70 -7.47
N LEU A 94 -17.26 16.75 -7.18
CA LEU A 94 -18.59 16.97 -7.75
C LEU A 94 -18.53 17.28 -9.25
N ILE A 95 -17.51 18.02 -9.70
CA ILE A 95 -17.27 18.28 -11.13
C ILE A 95 -17.00 16.96 -11.87
N VAL A 96 -16.11 16.11 -11.33
CA VAL A 96 -15.83 14.79 -11.92
C VAL A 96 -17.07 13.91 -11.92
N PHE A 97 -17.84 13.91 -10.83
CA PHE A 97 -19.08 13.14 -10.74
C PHE A 97 -20.11 13.59 -11.78
N ALA A 98 -20.31 14.90 -11.95
CA ALA A 98 -21.20 15.45 -12.96
C ALA A 98 -20.74 15.05 -14.38
N PHE A 99 -19.44 15.12 -14.67
CA PHE A 99 -18.88 14.68 -15.95
C PHE A 99 -19.16 13.19 -16.22
N VAL A 100 -18.93 12.32 -15.23
CA VAL A 100 -19.22 10.88 -15.36
C VAL A 100 -20.70 10.61 -15.59
N VAL A 101 -21.59 11.32 -14.90
CA VAL A 101 -23.05 11.19 -15.10
C VAL A 101 -23.46 11.57 -16.52
N VAL A 102 -22.92 12.67 -17.07
CA VAL A 102 -23.19 13.08 -18.45
C VAL A 102 -22.72 12.02 -19.43
N MET A 103 -21.52 11.47 -19.24
CA MET A 103 -20.99 10.38 -20.08
C MET A 103 -21.83 9.11 -19.96
N ALA A 104 -22.29 8.76 -18.76
CA ALA A 104 -23.17 7.60 -18.56
C ALA A 104 -24.51 7.77 -19.31
N ILE A 105 -25.12 8.96 -19.25
CA ILE A 105 -26.36 9.26 -19.99
C ILE A 105 -26.11 9.22 -21.50
N PHE A 106 -25.00 9.79 -21.97
CA PHE A 106 -24.65 9.79 -23.38
C PHE A 106 -24.46 8.35 -23.91
N LEU A 107 -23.67 7.53 -23.22
CA LEU A 107 -23.46 6.12 -23.58
C LEU A 107 -24.78 5.36 -23.55
N TRP A 108 -25.60 5.54 -22.52
CA TRP A 108 -26.92 4.91 -22.44
C TRP A 108 -27.83 5.26 -23.63
N LEU A 109 -27.80 6.52 -24.08
CA LEU A 109 -28.56 6.96 -25.25
C LEU A 109 -28.05 6.30 -26.54
N VAL A 110 -26.72 6.20 -26.70
CA VAL A 110 -26.09 5.55 -27.84
C VAL A 110 -26.39 4.06 -27.85
N ASP A 111 -26.30 3.39 -26.71
CA ASP A 111 -26.64 1.97 -26.59
C ASP A 111 -28.10 1.73 -26.97
N LYS A 112 -29.01 2.61 -26.55
CA LYS A 112 -30.44 2.54 -26.91
C LYS A 112 -30.71 2.83 -28.39
N SER A 113 -29.99 3.77 -28.98
CA SER A 113 -30.14 4.07 -30.41
C SER A 113 -29.58 2.96 -31.29
N LEU A 114 -28.48 2.33 -30.88
CA LEU A 114 -27.93 1.14 -31.51
C LEU A 114 -28.87 -0.06 -31.36
N GLU A 115 -29.46 -0.27 -30.17
CA GLU A 115 -30.46 -1.31 -29.93
C GLU A 115 -31.64 -1.15 -30.90
N TRP A 116 -32.23 0.05 -30.98
CA TRP A 116 -33.32 0.35 -31.91
C TRP A 116 -32.91 0.14 -33.38
N ALA A 117 -31.78 0.71 -33.80
CA ALA A 117 -31.31 0.60 -35.17
C ALA A 117 -31.01 -0.85 -35.58
N LEU A 118 -30.41 -1.65 -34.68
CA LEU A 118 -30.15 -3.07 -34.94
C LEU A 118 -31.45 -3.88 -34.99
N TYR A 119 -32.40 -3.66 -34.09
CA TYR A 119 -33.67 -4.40 -34.11
C TYR A 119 -34.52 -4.06 -35.34
N ASP A 120 -34.69 -2.78 -35.67
CA ASP A 120 -35.50 -2.36 -36.81
C ASP A 120 -34.83 -2.68 -38.16
N LEU A 121 -33.50 -2.54 -38.28
CA LEU A 121 -32.80 -2.72 -39.57
C LEU A 121 -32.36 -4.18 -39.81
N VAL A 122 -31.92 -4.91 -38.77
CA VAL A 122 -31.39 -6.28 -38.93
C VAL A 122 -32.45 -7.33 -38.65
N LEU A 123 -33.34 -7.12 -37.65
CA LEU A 123 -34.38 -8.09 -37.29
C LEU A 123 -35.75 -7.81 -37.95
N GLY A 124 -35.95 -6.61 -38.52
CA GLY A 124 -37.15 -6.19 -39.26
C GLY A 124 -37.38 -6.84 -40.63
N TRP A 125 -36.76 -7.99 -40.94
CA TRP A 125 -37.10 -8.83 -42.11
C TRP A 125 -37.88 -10.11 -41.72
N ARG A 126 -38.64 -10.08 -40.64
CA ARG A 126 -39.71 -11.08 -40.41
C ARG A 126 -41.00 -10.40 -39.94
N GLY A 127 -41.53 -9.54 -40.81
CA GLY A 127 -42.97 -9.29 -40.94
C GLY A 127 -43.43 -9.90 -42.26
#